data_AF-A0A1H6ZWF3-F1
#
_entry.id   AF-A0A1H6ZWF3-F1
#
_cell.length_a   1.000
_cell.length_b   1.000
_cell.length_c   1.000
_cell.angle_alpha   90.00
_cell.angle_beta   90.00
_cell.angle_gamma   90.00
#
_symmetry.space_group_name_H-M   'P 1'
#
loop_
_entity.id
_entity.type
_entity.pdbx_description
1 polymer ?
#
loop_
_entity_poly.entity_id
_entity_poly.type
_entity_poly.pdbx_seq_one_letter_code
_entity_poly.pdbx_strand_id
1 'polypeptide(L)'
;MEDNGLAGSGKKLPSKFDEDFDKNVNPDYEQERLEILMRADSVKGQQLAIDNEGQLFTKDEIRNFVLENVHDPSKMYDVYYKGIDKLLRGYLPKGTDFQKSRELIYEEKNCFLTRGLRKNERGIRGADSRMGHIEDAEIILNIVIDSVVNSRGFFEIYCAIRDLNVSRGYGLPSTEQ
;
A
#
# COMPACT_ATOMS: atom_id res chain seq x y z
N MET A 1 38.58 -54.98 9.13
CA MET A 1 38.98 -54.59 7.77
C MET A 1 37.68 -54.40 7.01
N GLU A 2 37.11 -53.20 7.06
CA GLU A 2 37.40 -52.08 6.14
C GLU A 2 36.39 -52.08 4.98
N ASP A 3 35.34 -51.28 5.16
CA ASP A 3 34.95 -50.08 4.39
C ASP A 3 34.92 -50.06 2.84
N ASN A 4 34.02 -49.18 2.36
CA ASN A 4 33.77 -48.64 1.02
C ASN A 4 32.92 -49.51 0.06
N GLY A 5 31.84 -49.05 -0.56
CA GLY A 5 31.31 -47.69 -0.75
C GLY A 5 30.86 -47.52 -2.21
N LEU A 6 29.64 -47.04 -2.44
CA LEU A 6 29.28 -45.94 -3.37
C LEU A 6 27.76 -45.87 -3.57
N ALA A 7 27.17 -44.84 -2.97
CA ALA A 7 25.82 -44.37 -3.26
C ALA A 7 25.83 -43.52 -4.54
N GLY A 8 24.97 -43.86 -5.50
CA GLY A 8 24.67 -43.04 -6.67
C GLY A 8 23.78 -41.86 -6.28
N SER A 9 24.34 -40.67 -6.39
CA SER A 9 23.73 -39.39 -6.03
C SER A 9 22.67 -38.92 -7.04
N GLY A 10 21.39 -39.03 -6.69
CA GLY A 10 20.33 -38.19 -7.23
C GLY A 10 20.12 -36.98 -6.32
N LYS A 11 21.02 -35.98 -6.37
CA LYS A 11 20.82 -34.71 -5.66
C LYS A 11 19.73 -33.91 -6.38
N LYS A 12 18.48 -34.06 -5.95
CA LYS A 12 17.45 -33.04 -6.19
C LYS A 12 17.83 -31.86 -5.30
N LEU A 13 18.26 -30.74 -5.90
CA LEU A 13 18.51 -29.51 -5.14
C LEU A 13 17.23 -29.11 -4.39
N PRO A 14 17.30 -28.77 -3.09
CA PRO A 14 16.17 -28.18 -2.40
C PRO A 14 15.95 -26.76 -2.93
N SER A 15 14.76 -26.49 -3.49
CA SER A 15 14.33 -25.13 -3.84
C SER A 15 14.08 -24.35 -2.55
N LYS A 16 15.02 -23.47 -2.18
CA LYS A 16 14.93 -22.53 -1.05
C LYS A 16 13.90 -21.40 -1.28
N PHE A 17 12.75 -21.68 -1.90
CA PHE A 17 11.78 -20.64 -2.28
C PHE A 17 10.39 -20.78 -1.68
N ASP A 18 10.11 -21.79 -0.84
CA ASP A 18 8.72 -22.02 -0.37
C ASP A 18 8.52 -22.18 1.15
N GLU A 19 9.48 -21.81 2.02
CA GLU A 19 9.34 -22.05 3.48
C GLU A 19 9.33 -20.83 4.41
N ASP A 20 9.38 -19.60 3.89
CA ASP A 20 9.20 -18.38 4.69
C ASP A 20 7.93 -17.60 4.31
N PHE A 21 6.83 -18.32 3.98
CA PHE A 21 5.51 -17.69 3.93
C PHE A 21 5.13 -17.35 5.38
N ASP A 22 5.21 -16.05 5.69
CA ASP A 22 5.06 -15.44 7.01
C ASP A 22 4.00 -16.12 7.89
N LYS A 23 4.45 -16.86 8.91
CA LYS A 23 3.60 -17.63 9.83
C LYS A 23 2.83 -16.75 10.83
N ASN A 24 2.95 -15.42 10.74
CA ASN A 24 2.29 -14.48 11.65
C ASN A 24 1.01 -13.83 11.07
N VAL A 25 0.50 -14.35 9.95
CA VAL A 25 -0.77 -13.88 9.38
C VAL A 25 -1.89 -14.72 9.95
N ASN A 26 -2.59 -14.21 10.96
CA ASN A 26 -3.85 -14.80 11.37
C ASN A 26 -4.94 -14.33 10.38
N PRO A 27 -5.55 -15.26 9.60
CA PRO A 27 -6.52 -14.96 8.55
C PRO A 27 -7.77 -14.21 9.07
N ASP A 28 -8.10 -14.34 10.36
CA ASP A 28 -9.25 -13.67 10.97
C ASP A 28 -9.09 -12.14 10.98
N TYR A 29 -7.86 -11.64 11.14
CA TYR A 29 -7.60 -10.20 11.17
C TYR A 29 -7.64 -9.57 9.78
N GLU A 30 -7.17 -10.29 8.77
CA GLU A 30 -7.29 -9.82 7.40
C GLU A 30 -8.78 -9.74 7.03
N GLN A 31 -9.57 -10.75 7.40
CA GLN A 31 -11.01 -10.72 7.19
C GLN A 31 -11.68 -9.53 7.89
N GLU A 32 -11.33 -9.21 9.14
CA GLU A 32 -11.83 -8.03 9.83
C GLU A 32 -11.50 -6.72 9.09
N ARG A 33 -10.26 -6.58 8.59
CA ARG A 33 -9.84 -5.41 7.80
C ARG A 33 -10.68 -5.27 6.53
N LEU A 34 -10.85 -6.36 5.79
CA LEU A 34 -11.63 -6.37 4.56
C LEU A 34 -13.09 -5.98 4.84
N GLU A 35 -13.68 -6.49 5.92
CA GLU A 35 -15.05 -6.14 6.33
C GLU A 35 -15.20 -4.64 6.67
N ILE A 36 -14.22 -4.06 7.37
CA ILE A 36 -14.19 -2.62 7.69
C ILE A 36 -14.14 -1.79 6.40
N LEU A 37 -13.31 -2.19 5.44
CA LEU A 37 -13.14 -1.49 4.17
C LEU A 37 -14.39 -1.61 3.29
N MET A 38 -14.96 -2.82 3.18
CA MET A 38 -16.20 -3.04 2.42
C MET A 38 -17.39 -2.27 3.02
N ARG A 39 -17.48 -2.18 4.35
CA ARG A 39 -18.49 -1.35 5.01
C ARG A 39 -18.28 0.12 4.68
N ALA A 40 -17.04 0.61 4.68
CA ALA A 40 -16.75 1.99 4.29
C ALA A 40 -17.16 2.29 2.83
N ASP A 41 -16.99 1.33 1.92
CA ASP A 41 -17.39 1.49 0.51
C ASP A 41 -18.90 1.49 0.29
N SER A 42 -19.68 0.85 1.17
CA SER A 42 -21.14 0.87 1.11
C SER A 42 -21.72 2.27 1.37
N VAL A 43 -20.98 3.15 2.03
CA VAL A 43 -21.36 4.52 2.35
C VAL A 43 -20.71 5.46 1.33
N LYS A 44 -21.21 5.44 0.09
CA LYS A 44 -20.63 6.24 -1.01
C LYS A 44 -20.77 7.75 -0.75
N GLY A 45 -19.69 8.36 -0.27
CA GLY A 45 -19.42 9.79 -0.36
C GLY A 45 -18.44 10.04 -1.50
N GLN A 46 -18.96 10.30 -2.69
CA GLN A 46 -18.17 10.55 -3.90
C GLN A 46 -17.59 11.96 -3.84
N GLN A 47 -16.36 12.10 -3.34
CA GLN A 47 -15.76 13.42 -3.23
C GLN A 47 -14.26 13.34 -3.47
N LEU A 48 -13.86 13.09 -4.72
CA LEU A 48 -12.84 13.85 -5.47
C LEU A 48 -12.59 13.11 -6.77
N ALA A 49 -13.47 13.28 -7.74
CA ALA A 49 -13.10 13.26 -9.17
C ALA A 49 -13.74 14.45 -9.88
N ILE A 50 -14.17 15.43 -9.09
CA ILE A 50 -15.12 16.48 -9.43
C ILE A 50 -14.65 17.70 -8.62
N ASP A 51 -14.24 18.76 -9.31
CA ASP A 51 -14.20 20.11 -8.74
C ASP A 51 -15.62 20.55 -8.35
N ASN A 52 -15.86 21.80 -7.94
CA ASN A 52 -17.23 22.23 -7.63
C ASN A 52 -18.16 22.26 -8.88
N GLU A 53 -17.70 21.83 -10.06
CA GLU A 53 -18.34 21.97 -11.37
C GLU A 53 -18.55 20.63 -12.13
N GLY A 54 -18.08 19.49 -11.61
CA GLY A 54 -18.42 18.17 -12.17
C GLY A 54 -17.42 17.58 -13.16
N GLN A 55 -16.25 18.18 -13.38
CA GLN A 55 -15.35 17.72 -14.45
C GLN A 55 -14.47 16.53 -14.04
N LEU A 56 -14.55 15.46 -14.84
CA LEU A 56 -13.68 14.29 -14.76
C LEU A 56 -12.32 14.62 -15.36
N PHE A 57 -11.28 14.64 -14.54
CA PHE A 57 -9.90 14.77 -15.02
C PHE A 57 -9.36 13.42 -15.51
N THR A 58 -8.63 13.45 -16.62
CA THR A 58 -7.83 12.31 -17.08
C THR A 58 -6.66 12.05 -16.14
N LYS A 59 -6.10 10.83 -16.19
CA LYS A 59 -4.92 10.45 -15.40
C LYS A 59 -3.74 11.42 -15.60
N ASP A 60 -3.52 11.86 -16.83
CA ASP A 60 -2.42 12.75 -17.18
C ASP A 60 -2.68 14.19 -16.69
N GLU A 61 -3.94 14.66 -16.70
CA GLU A 61 -4.29 15.96 -16.14
C GLU A 61 -4.13 15.99 -14.61
N ILE A 62 -4.60 14.96 -13.90
CA ILE A 62 -4.40 14.87 -12.43
C ILE A 62 -2.91 14.77 -12.13
N ARG A 63 -2.16 13.97 -12.91
CA ARG A 63 -0.71 13.84 -12.72
C ARG A 63 -0.01 15.17 -12.95
N ASN A 64 -0.27 15.85 -14.07
CA ASN A 64 0.34 17.13 -14.38
C ASN A 64 -0.01 18.17 -13.32
N PHE A 65 -1.28 18.26 -12.91
CA PHE A 65 -1.68 19.15 -11.81
C PHE A 65 -0.92 18.85 -10.52
N VAL A 66 -0.80 17.58 -10.12
CA VAL A 66 -0.07 17.20 -8.91
C VAL A 66 1.42 17.50 -9.03
N LEU A 67 2.04 17.17 -10.16
CA LEU A 67 3.48 17.36 -10.40
C LEU A 67 3.85 18.84 -10.58
N GLU A 68 3.00 19.66 -11.19
CA GLU A 68 3.18 21.11 -11.28
C GLU A 68 3.23 21.76 -9.90
N ASN A 69 2.44 21.26 -8.94
CA ASN A 69 2.46 21.71 -7.55
C ASN A 69 3.67 21.17 -6.75
N VAL A 70 4.41 20.21 -7.31
CA VAL A 70 5.60 19.57 -6.75
C VAL A 70 6.81 20.00 -7.58
N HIS A 71 7.27 21.23 -7.38
CA HIS A 71 8.27 21.93 -8.22
C HIS A 71 9.70 21.33 -8.31
N ASP A 72 9.92 20.06 -7.99
CA ASP A 72 11.16 19.32 -8.24
C ASP A 72 10.88 17.83 -8.00
N PRO A 73 11.03 16.95 -9.01
CA PRO A 73 10.89 15.51 -8.82
C PRO A 73 11.80 14.98 -7.71
N SER A 74 12.94 15.61 -7.42
CA SER A 74 13.86 15.17 -6.36
C SER A 74 13.31 15.38 -4.93
N LYS A 75 12.14 16.00 -4.75
CA LYS A 75 11.56 16.32 -3.44
C LYS A 75 10.49 15.32 -3.01
N MET A 76 10.93 14.19 -2.47
CA MET A 76 10.10 13.15 -1.82
C MET A 76 9.00 13.71 -0.92
N TYR A 77 9.34 14.68 -0.07
CA TYR A 77 8.40 15.32 0.86
C TYR A 77 7.19 15.93 0.15
N ASP A 78 7.42 16.59 -0.99
CA ASP A 78 6.36 17.26 -1.75
C ASP A 78 5.47 16.23 -2.45
N VAL A 79 6.03 15.19 -3.05
CA VAL A 79 5.24 14.09 -3.63
C VAL A 79 4.39 13.42 -2.56
N TYR A 80 4.96 13.19 -1.37
CA TYR A 80 4.24 12.60 -0.25
C TYR A 80 3.04 13.46 0.18
N TYR A 81 3.26 14.72 0.55
CA TYR A 81 2.20 15.54 1.13
C TYR A 81 1.28 16.17 0.09
N LYS A 82 1.84 16.77 -0.96
CA LYS A 82 1.08 17.55 -1.95
C LYS A 82 0.47 16.66 -3.02
N GLY A 83 1.05 15.48 -3.27
CA GLY A 83 0.49 14.48 -4.18
C GLY A 83 -0.32 13.44 -3.44
N ILE A 84 0.37 12.48 -2.83
CA ILE A 84 -0.26 11.25 -2.33
C ILE A 84 -1.24 11.54 -1.19
N ASP A 85 -0.80 12.23 -0.13
CA ASP A 85 -1.60 12.50 1.06
C ASP A 85 -2.77 13.44 0.77
N LYS A 86 -2.53 14.50 -0.02
CA LYS A 86 -3.57 15.44 -0.47
C LYS A 86 -4.67 14.74 -1.26
N LEU A 87 -4.30 13.92 -2.26
CA LEU A 87 -5.28 13.17 -3.06
C LEU A 87 -6.09 12.21 -2.20
N LEU A 88 -5.43 11.38 -1.38
CA LEU A 88 -6.13 10.42 -0.51
C LEU A 88 -7.06 11.11 0.49
N ARG A 89 -6.61 12.16 1.20
CA ARG A 89 -7.44 12.88 2.18
C ARG A 89 -8.62 13.61 1.57
N GLY A 90 -8.44 14.02 0.33
CA GLY A 90 -9.50 14.65 -0.42
C GLY A 90 -10.52 13.62 -0.86
N TYR A 91 -10.06 12.52 -1.47
CA TYR A 91 -10.87 11.47 -2.10
C TYR A 91 -11.59 10.54 -1.11
N LEU A 92 -10.92 10.14 -0.04
CA LEU A 92 -11.50 9.23 0.94
C LEU A 92 -12.45 9.99 1.87
N PRO A 93 -13.67 9.46 2.11
CA PRO A 93 -14.62 9.99 3.09
C PRO A 93 -13.97 10.36 4.42
N LYS A 94 -14.31 11.56 4.91
CA LYS A 94 -13.86 12.10 6.20
C LYS A 94 -14.80 11.66 7.32
N GLY A 95 -14.37 11.85 8.57
CA GLY A 95 -15.15 11.50 9.76
C GLY A 95 -14.51 10.35 10.56
N THR A 96 -15.00 10.19 11.80
CA THR A 96 -14.55 9.16 12.75
C THR A 96 -14.89 7.76 12.26
N ASP A 97 -16.04 7.59 11.62
CA ASP A 97 -16.54 6.28 11.17
C ASP A 97 -15.63 5.65 10.10
N PHE A 98 -14.98 6.49 9.29
CA PHE A 98 -14.04 6.06 8.25
C PHE A 98 -12.57 6.12 8.69
N GLN A 99 -12.29 6.49 9.95
CA GLN A 99 -10.93 6.68 10.42
C GLN A 99 -10.10 5.39 10.32
N LYS A 100 -10.63 4.28 10.84
CA LYS A 100 -9.96 2.97 10.80
C LYS A 100 -9.67 2.55 9.35
N SER A 101 -10.62 2.73 8.44
CA SER A 101 -10.45 2.42 7.00
C SER A 101 -9.35 3.26 6.34
N ARG A 102 -9.28 4.57 6.64
CA ARG A 102 -8.18 5.43 6.15
C ARG A 102 -6.82 5.00 6.71
N GLU A 103 -6.77 4.65 8.00
CA GLU A 103 -5.54 4.23 8.67
C GLU A 103 -4.96 2.95 8.08
N LEU A 104 -5.80 1.99 7.68
CA LEU A 104 -5.36 0.78 6.95
C LEU A 104 -4.67 1.13 5.63
N ILE A 105 -5.27 2.00 4.82
CA ILE A 105 -4.67 2.45 3.55
C ILE A 105 -3.36 3.21 3.81
N TYR A 106 -3.33 4.08 4.83
CA TYR A 106 -2.13 4.84 5.17
C TYR A 106 -1.01 3.95 5.67
N GLU A 107 -1.33 2.87 6.41
CA GLU A 107 -0.34 1.89 6.81
C GLU A 107 0.31 1.24 5.59
N GLU A 108 -0.49 0.68 4.68
CA GLU A 108 0.02 -0.03 3.51
C GLU A 108 0.84 0.89 2.61
N LYS A 109 0.36 2.12 2.39
CA LYS A 109 1.12 3.16 1.69
C LYS A 109 2.49 3.35 2.35
N ASN A 110 2.49 3.61 3.66
CA ASN A 110 3.73 3.95 4.35
C ASN A 110 4.67 2.76 4.45
N CYS A 111 4.15 1.54 4.59
CA CYS A 111 4.92 0.30 4.51
C CYS A 111 5.71 0.25 3.20
N PHE A 112 5.03 0.48 2.08
CA PHE A 112 5.67 0.51 0.76
C PHE A 112 6.77 1.58 0.68
N LEU A 113 6.44 2.81 1.08
CA LEU A 113 7.37 3.96 1.03
C LEU A 113 8.59 3.80 1.94
N THR A 114 8.52 2.89 2.91
CA THR A 114 9.63 2.50 3.79
C THR A 114 10.19 1.11 3.47
N ARG A 115 9.91 0.57 2.29
CA ARG A 115 10.40 -0.72 1.80
C ARG A 115 10.13 -1.89 2.74
N GLY A 116 8.91 -1.95 3.25
CA GLY A 116 8.40 -3.09 4.02
C GLY A 116 8.44 -2.94 5.54
N LEU A 117 8.95 -1.82 6.07
CA LEU A 117 8.87 -1.58 7.52
C LEU A 117 7.42 -1.31 7.92
N ARG A 118 6.84 -2.15 8.77
CA ARG A 118 5.48 -2.03 9.31
C ARG A 118 5.50 -1.44 10.73
N LYS A 119 4.39 -0.85 11.17
CA LYS A 119 4.25 -0.47 12.58
C LYS A 119 4.31 -1.72 13.47
N ASN A 120 5.02 -1.63 14.59
CA ASN A 120 4.96 -2.62 15.66
C ASN A 120 3.71 -2.43 16.55
N GLU A 121 3.56 -3.28 17.57
CA GLU A 121 2.48 -3.25 18.57
C GLU A 121 2.33 -1.89 19.30
N ARG A 122 3.39 -1.07 19.30
CA ARG A 122 3.40 0.26 19.91
C ARG A 122 3.02 1.36 18.92
N GLY A 123 2.64 1.00 17.69
CA GLY A 123 2.33 1.92 16.60
C GLY A 123 3.55 2.58 15.96
N ILE A 124 4.77 2.08 16.20
CA ILE A 124 6.04 2.68 15.75
C ILE A 124 6.60 1.88 14.56
N ARG A 125 6.91 2.55 13.45
CA ARG A 125 7.48 1.94 12.23
C ARG A 125 9.01 1.86 12.22
N GLY A 126 9.69 2.80 12.89
CA GLY A 126 11.15 2.90 12.86
C GLY A 126 11.74 3.53 11.60
N ALA A 127 10.91 4.00 10.65
CA ALA A 127 11.33 4.77 9.49
C ALA A 127 10.32 5.87 9.14
N ASP A 128 10.82 6.90 8.47
CA ASP A 128 10.03 8.03 8.00
C ASP A 128 9.70 7.88 6.51
N SER A 129 8.42 7.61 6.20
CA SER A 129 7.94 7.48 4.82
C SER A 129 8.09 8.74 3.98
N ARG A 130 8.35 9.90 4.60
CA ARG A 130 8.56 11.20 3.92
C ARG A 130 10.00 11.37 3.45
N MET A 131 10.91 10.54 3.94
CA MET A 131 12.33 10.53 3.61
C MET A 131 12.71 9.29 2.79
N GLY A 132 11.71 8.60 2.22
CA GLY A 132 11.91 7.43 1.36
C GLY A 132 12.44 7.78 -0.03
N HIS A 133 12.32 6.81 -0.93
CA HIS A 133 12.77 6.94 -2.31
C HIS A 133 11.68 7.54 -3.19
N ILE A 134 12.05 8.48 -4.05
CA ILE A 134 11.11 9.17 -4.92
C ILE A 134 10.42 8.21 -5.88
N GLU A 135 11.14 7.22 -6.41
CA GLU A 135 10.62 6.25 -7.35
C GLU A 135 9.51 5.40 -6.71
N ASP A 136 9.68 5.07 -5.41
CA ASP A 136 8.67 4.37 -4.64
C ASP A 136 7.43 5.28 -4.40
N ALA A 137 7.63 6.58 -4.22
CA ALA A 137 6.54 7.55 -4.11
C ALA A 137 5.78 7.76 -5.42
N GLU A 138 6.45 7.79 -6.56
CA GLU A 138 5.81 7.89 -7.87
C GLU A 138 4.94 6.67 -8.16
N ILE A 139 5.37 5.46 -7.78
CA ILE A 139 4.56 4.24 -7.89
C ILE A 139 3.26 4.37 -7.09
N ILE A 140 3.36 4.77 -5.82
CA ILE A 140 2.18 4.97 -4.97
C ILE A 140 1.29 6.09 -5.51
N LEU A 141 1.87 7.22 -5.93
CA LEU A 141 1.12 8.32 -6.51
C LEU A 141 0.31 7.86 -7.71
N ASN A 142 0.90 7.05 -8.59
CA ASN A 142 0.21 6.50 -9.74
C ASN A 142 -0.97 5.59 -9.36
N ILE A 143 -0.84 4.78 -8.29
CA ILE A 143 -1.95 3.96 -7.78
C ILE A 143 -3.07 4.84 -7.24
N VAL A 144 -2.74 5.89 -6.49
CA VAL A 144 -3.75 6.81 -5.94
C VAL A 144 -4.46 7.57 -7.04
N ILE A 145 -3.75 8.10 -8.04
CA ILE A 145 -4.37 8.76 -9.20
C ILE A 145 -5.27 7.78 -9.94
N ASP A 146 -4.81 6.57 -10.20
CA ASP A 146 -5.60 5.53 -10.88
C ASP A 146 -6.89 5.20 -10.10
N SER A 147 -6.80 5.19 -8.78
CA SER A 147 -7.94 4.90 -7.91
C SER A 147 -8.96 6.03 -7.93
N VAL A 148 -8.49 7.28 -7.92
CA VAL A 148 -9.32 8.48 -8.05
C VAL A 148 -10.05 8.50 -9.39
N VAL A 149 -9.32 8.33 -10.50
CA VAL A 149 -9.90 8.34 -11.86
C VAL A 149 -10.95 7.25 -12.05
N ASN A 150 -10.68 6.05 -11.53
CA ASN A 150 -11.58 4.92 -11.66
C ASN A 150 -12.64 4.84 -10.53
N SER A 151 -12.74 5.86 -9.67
CA SER A 151 -13.68 5.90 -8.54
C SER A 151 -13.62 4.64 -7.65
N ARG A 152 -12.42 4.11 -7.42
CA ARG A 152 -12.18 2.92 -6.59
C ARG A 152 -12.45 3.18 -5.12
N GLY A 153 -13.03 2.20 -4.44
CA GLY A 153 -13.32 2.27 -3.00
C GLY A 153 -12.09 2.13 -2.11
N PHE A 154 -12.29 2.32 -0.80
CA PHE A 154 -11.35 1.97 0.27
C PHE A 154 -10.78 0.55 0.10
N PHE A 155 -11.65 -0.43 -0.16
CA PHE A 155 -11.26 -1.82 -0.31
C PHE A 155 -10.29 -2.01 -1.48
N GLU A 156 -10.65 -1.48 -2.65
CA GLU A 156 -9.84 -1.63 -3.85
C GLU A 156 -8.49 -0.90 -3.74
N ILE A 157 -8.47 0.29 -3.13
CA ILE A 157 -7.22 1.02 -2.87
C ILE A 157 -6.32 0.22 -1.93
N TYR A 158 -6.88 -0.29 -0.83
CA TYR A 158 -6.14 -1.10 0.13
C TYR A 158 -5.55 -2.34 -0.53
N CYS A 159 -6.36 -3.12 -1.25
CA CYS A 159 -5.89 -4.33 -1.94
C CYS A 159 -4.80 -4.00 -2.96
N ALA A 160 -4.94 -2.93 -3.75
CA ALA A 160 -3.94 -2.55 -4.74
C ALA A 160 -2.57 -2.27 -4.09
N ILE A 161 -2.52 -1.58 -2.96
CA ILE A 161 -1.26 -1.28 -2.26
C ILE A 161 -0.76 -2.50 -1.49
N ARG A 162 -1.64 -3.27 -0.85
CA ARG A 162 -1.29 -4.49 -0.11
C ARG A 162 -0.70 -5.55 -1.05
N ASP A 163 -1.31 -5.77 -2.20
CA ASP A 163 -0.82 -6.73 -3.20
C ASP A 163 0.51 -6.27 -3.79
N LEU A 164 0.70 -4.96 -3.98
CA LEU A 164 2.00 -4.40 -4.32
C LEU A 164 3.05 -4.68 -3.24
N ASN A 165 2.74 -4.47 -1.96
CA ASN A 165 3.63 -4.81 -0.84
C ASN A 165 4.02 -6.29 -0.86
N VAL A 166 3.03 -7.18 -1.01
CA VAL A 166 3.27 -8.64 -1.10
C VAL A 166 4.15 -8.97 -2.31
N SER A 167 3.90 -8.38 -3.47
CA SER A 167 4.70 -8.62 -4.68
C SER A 167 6.16 -8.18 -4.54
N ARG A 168 6.45 -7.21 -3.67
CA ARG A 168 7.81 -6.76 -3.33
C ARG A 168 8.45 -7.56 -2.19
N GLY A 169 7.75 -8.55 -1.64
CA GLY A 169 8.23 -9.36 -0.52
C GLY A 169 8.14 -8.64 0.84
N TYR A 170 7.32 -7.59 0.96
CA TYR A 170 7.14 -6.83 2.21
C TYR A 170 6.15 -7.48 3.19
N GLY A 171 5.61 -8.65 2.81
CA GLY A 171 4.69 -9.41 3.64
C GLY A 171 3.30 -8.79 3.77
N LEU A 172 2.45 -9.53 4.47
CA LEU A 172 1.06 -9.14 4.77
C LEU A 172 1.01 -8.24 6.03
N PRO A 173 -0.08 -7.48 6.23
CA PRO A 173 -0.25 -6.69 7.43
C PRO A 173 -0.28 -7.58 8.68
N SER A 174 0.57 -7.25 9.66
CA SER A 174 0.68 -7.97 10.94
C SER A 174 -0.62 -7.90 11.74
N THR A 175 -0.90 -8.93 12.52
CA THR A 175 -2.18 -9.15 13.23
C THR A 175 -2.50 -8.18 14.36
N GLU A 176 -1.54 -7.37 14.80
CA GLU A 176 -1.73 -6.47 15.94
C GLU A 176 -1.44 -5.03 15.53
N GLN A 177 -2.50 -4.24 15.36
CA GLN A 177 -2.46 -2.79 15.15
C GLN A 177 -3.46 -2.10 16.05
#